data_AF-A0A1I6B5R0-F1
#
_entry.id   AF-A0A1I6B5R0-F1
#
_cell.length_a   1.000
_cell.length_b   1.000
_cell.length_c   1.000
_cell.angle_alpha   90.00
_cell.angle_beta   90.00
_cell.angle_gamma   90.00
#
_symmetry.space_group_name_H-M   'P 1'
#
loop_
_entity.id
_entity.type
_entity.pdbx_description
1 polymer ?
#
loop_
_entity_poly.entity_id
_entity_poly.type
_entity_poly.pdbx_seq_one_letter_code
_entity_poly.pdbx_strand_id
1 'polypeptide(L)' 'MISANSVHATLNGSCALVKVEGNASIIEVGSAQKIVTTGAGSIVRYASGQPRVLNKGGGGVITQGGSATP' A
#
# COMPACT_ATOMS: atom_id res chain seq x y z
N MET A 1 -9.89 0.58 -2.12
CA MET A 1 -9.69 1.02 -0.72
C MET A 1 -9.67 -0.23 0.14
N ILE A 2 -8.69 -0.34 1.04
CA ILE A 2 -8.55 -1.47 1.97
C ILE A 2 -8.74 -0.91 3.37
N SER A 3 -9.70 -1.44 4.12
CA SER A 3 -9.92 -1.10 5.52
C SER A 3 -9.95 -2.40 6.32
N ALA A 4 -8.81 -2.75 6.92
CA ALA A 4 -8.63 -4.02 7.60
C ALA A 4 -7.42 -3.98 8.56
N ASN A 5 -7.42 -4.85 9.56
CA ASN A 5 -6.32 -5.00 10.52
C ASN A 5 -5.67 -6.37 10.37
N SER A 6 -4.34 -6.42 10.44
CA SER A 6 -3.55 -7.66 10.40
C SER A 6 -3.82 -8.53 9.17
N VAL A 7 -4.03 -7.91 8.01
CA VAL A 7 -4.26 -8.63 6.75
C VAL A 7 -3.05 -8.59 5.84
N HIS A 8 -2.96 -9.59 4.96
CA HIS A 8 -2.08 -9.59 3.81
C HIS A 8 -2.94 -9.55 2.55
N ALA A 9 -2.81 -8.51 1.73
CA ALA A 9 -3.56 -8.38 0.49
C ALA A 9 -2.64 -8.06 -0.70
N THR A 10 -3.00 -8.57 -1.88
CA THR A 10 -2.30 -8.33 -3.13
C THR A 10 -3.25 -7.67 -4.12
N LEU A 11 -2.87 -6.49 -4.62
CA LEU A 11 -3.56 -5.72 -5.63
C LEU A 11 -2.75 -5.77 -6.93
N ASN A 12 -3.11 -6.68 -7.83
CA ASN A 12 -2.51 -6.75 -9.16
C ASN A 12 -3.10 -5.67 -10.09
N GLY A 13 -2.32 -5.30 -11.10
CA GLY A 13 -2.69 -4.29 -12.09
C GLY A 13 -2.32 -2.87 -11.67
N SER A 14 -2.77 -1.92 -12.48
CA SER A 14 -2.58 -0.49 -12.24
C SER A 14 -3.76 0.11 -11.47
N CYS A 15 -3.43 0.82 -10.39
CA CYS A 15 -4.39 1.51 -9.55
C CYS A 15 -4.20 3.03 -9.65
N ALA A 16 -5.26 3.79 -9.86
CA ALA A 16 -5.17 5.24 -9.73
C ALA A 16 -4.87 5.66 -8.27
N LEU A 17 -5.52 5.00 -7.31
CA LEU A 17 -5.38 5.30 -5.89
C LEU A 17 -5.45 4.05 -5.04
N VAL A 18 -4.43 3.86 -4.18
CA VAL A 18 -4.46 2.88 -3.09
C VAL A 18 -4.61 3.63 -1.78
N LYS A 19 -5.70 3.34 -1.06
CA LYS A 19 -5.95 3.85 0.30
C LYS A 19 -5.97 2.67 1.26
N VAL A 20 -5.12 2.71 2.27
CA VAL A 20 -5.01 1.70 3.32
C VAL A 20 -5.38 2.34 4.66
N GLU A 21 -6.41 1.78 5.27
CA GLU A 21 -6.92 2.12 6.59
C GLU A 21 -6.86 0.87 7.46
N GLY A 22 -6.54 1.03 8.74
CA GLY A 22 -6.28 -0.08 9.66
C GLY A 22 -4.79 -0.38 9.87
N ASN A 23 -4.51 -1.33 10.75
CA ASN A 23 -3.21 -1.47 11.40
C ASN A 23 -2.50 -2.77 11.03
N ALA A 24 -1.17 -2.75 11.11
CA ALA A 24 -0.29 -3.91 10.99
C ALA A 24 -0.59 -4.81 9.76
N SER A 25 -0.96 -4.21 8.63
CA SER A 25 -1.30 -4.93 7.40
C SER A 25 -0.16 -4.86 6.38
N ILE A 26 -0.03 -5.89 5.55
CA ILE A 26 0.92 -5.96 4.44
C ILE A 26 0.13 -5.88 3.13
N ILE A 27 0.37 -4.84 2.35
CA ILE A 27 -0.32 -4.62 1.08
C ILE A 27 0.71 -4.63 -0.05
N GLU A 28 0.59 -5.60 -0.94
CA GLU A 28 1.40 -5.71 -2.15
C GLU A 28 0.62 -5.09 -3.31
N VAL A 29 1.21 -4.13 -4.03
CA VAL A 29 0.55 -3.32 -5.07
C VAL A 29 1.33 -3.44 -6.38
N GLY A 30 0.66 -3.73 -7.51
CA GLY A 30 1.32 -3.84 -8.81
C GLY A 30 1.91 -2.49 -9.23
N SER A 31 1.04 -1.54 -9.57
CA SER A 31 1.43 -0.14 -9.79
C SER A 31 0.37 0.82 -9.26
N ALA A 32 0.79 2.02 -8.85
CA ALA A 32 -0.14 3.05 -8.43
C ALA A 32 0.32 4.47 -8.78
N GLN A 33 -0.63 5.37 -9.03
CA GLN A 33 -0.33 6.81 -9.16
C GLN A 33 -0.24 7.49 -7.79
N LYS A 34 -1.02 7.03 -6.81
CA LYS A 34 -1.03 7.56 -5.44
C LYS A 34 -1.27 6.47 -4.41
N ILE A 35 -0.51 6.50 -3.33
CA ILE A 35 -0.65 5.60 -2.19
C ILE A 35 -0.84 6.45 -0.94
N VAL A 36 -1.90 6.15 -0.17
CA VAL A 36 -2.21 6.82 1.09
C VAL A 36 -2.41 5.78 2.17
N THR A 37 -1.63 5.87 3.24
CA THR A 37 -1.81 5.07 4.46
C THR A 37 -2.22 5.99 5.59
N THR A 38 -3.19 5.56 6.40
CA THR A 38 -3.67 6.35 7.56
C THR A 38 -3.62 5.57 8.88
N GLY A 39 -3.67 4.24 8.85
CA GLY A 39 -3.48 3.41 10.04
C GLY A 39 -2.02 3.11 10.35
N ALA A 40 -1.76 2.58 11.55
CA ALA A 40 -0.42 2.41 12.10
C ALA A 40 0.24 1.07 11.74
N GLY A 41 1.55 1.08 11.54
CA GLY A 41 2.36 -0.13 11.37
C GLY A 41 2.08 -0.94 10.10
N SER A 42 1.34 -0.38 9.13
CA SER A 42 1.09 -1.05 7.85
C SER A 42 2.27 -0.91 6.90
N ILE A 43 2.59 -1.97 6.17
CA ILE A 43 3.63 -2.03 5.16
C ILE A 43 2.96 -2.09 3.79
N VAL A 44 3.31 -1.16 2.90
CA VAL A 44 2.84 -1.16 1.51
C VAL A 44 4.05 -1.33 0.60
N ARG A 45 4.04 -2.36 -0.26
CA ARG A 45 5.08 -2.58 -1.25
C ARG A 45 4.51 -2.46 -2.64
N TYR A 46 5.06 -1.56 -3.45
CA TYR A 46 4.65 -1.44 -4.86
C TYR A 46 5.70 -2.07 -5.79
N ALA A 47 5.27 -2.77 -6.84
CA ALA A 47 6.19 -3.45 -7.74
C ALA A 47 6.84 -2.48 -8.73
N SER A 48 6.06 -1.57 -9.32
CA SER A 48 6.58 -0.60 -10.30
C SER A 48 5.90 0.77 -10.23
N GLY A 49 6.49 1.74 -10.95
CA GLY A 49 6.00 3.11 -11.05
C GLY A 49 6.61 4.06 -10.02
N GLN A 50 6.07 5.28 -9.98
CA GLN A 50 6.49 6.36 -9.09
C GLN A 50 5.26 6.96 -8.39
N PRO A 51 4.63 6.21 -7.47
CA PRO A 51 3.44 6.68 -6.80
C PRO A 51 3.74 7.92 -5.95
N ARG A 52 2.81 8.86 -5.92
CA ARG A 52 2.81 9.88 -4.88
C ARG A 52 2.45 9.23 -3.54
N VAL A 53 3.41 9.18 -2.64
CA VAL A 53 3.26 8.54 -1.32
C VAL A 53 2.82 9.55 -0.27
N LEU A 54 1.74 9.27 0.45
CA LEU A 54 1.35 9.98 1.67
C LEU A 54 1.18 8.97 2.80
N ASN A 55 2.17 8.90 3.69
CA ASN A 55 2.07 8.13 4.92
C ASN A 55 1.60 9.03 6.06
N LYS A 56 0.33 8.93 6.42
CA LYS A 56 -0.28 9.66 7.53
C LYS A 56 -0.42 8.81 8.80
N GLY A 57 -0.09 7.53 8.72
CA GLY A 57 -0.13 6.60 9.84
C GLY A 57 1.20 6.54 10.61
N GLY A 58 1.13 6.20 11.90
CA GLY A 58 2.33 6.02 12.72
C GLY A 58 3.09 4.74 12.37
N GLY A 59 4.40 4.83 12.12
CA GLY A 59 5.27 3.65 11.96
C GLY A 59 5.00 2.77 10.73
N GLY A 60 4.21 3.23 9.77
CA GLY A 60 4.02 2.52 8.51
C GLY A 60 5.22 2.67 7.58
N VAL A 61 5.40 1.72 6.65
CA VAL A 61 6.50 1.71 5.67
C VAL A 61 5.90 1.59 4.28
N ILE A 62 6.35 2.43 3.34
CA ILE A 62 5.94 2.37 1.94
C ILE A 62 7.19 2.32 1.09
N THR A 63 7.39 1.22 0.36
CA THR A 63 8.62 0.95 -0.39
C THR A 63 8.34 0.32 -1.75
N GLN A 64 9.26 0.48 -2.68
CA GLN A 64 9.25 -0.31 -3.91
C GLN A 64 9.77 -1.74 -3.66
N GLY A 65 9.42 -2.68 -4.53
CA GLY A 65 9.86 -4.08 -4.48
C GLY A 65 8.78 -5.05 -4.02
N GLY A 66 7.51 -4.70 -4.27
CA GLY A 66 6.38 -5.58 -3.99
C GLY A 66 6.30 -6.77 -4.94
N SER A 67 5.57 -7.81 -4.52
CA SER A 67 5.40 -9.08 -5.24
C SER A 67 4.22 -9.08 -6.22
N ALA A 68 3.41 -8.03 -6.21
CA ALA A 68 2.24 -7.89 -7.08
C ALA A 68 2.63 -7.62 -8.53
N THR A 69 1.81 -8.03 -9.49
CA THR A 69 2.07 -7.79 -10.91
C THR A 69 1.46 -6.46 -11.36
N PRO A 70 2.19 -5.59 -12.08
CA PRO A 70 1.68 -4.30 -12.58
C PRO A 70 0.48 -4.37 -13.53
#